data_AF-A0A2S6TEQ3-F1
#
_entry.id   AF-A0A2S6TEQ3-F1
#
_cell.length_a   1.000
_cell.length_b   1.000
_cell.length_c   1.000
_cell.angle_alpha   90.00
_cell.angle_beta   90.00
_cell.angle_gamma   90.00
#
_symmetry.space_group_name_H-M   'P 1'
#
loop_
_entity.id
_entity.type
_entity.pdbx_description
1 polymer ?
#
loop_
_entity_poly.entity_id
_entity_poly.type
_entity_poly.pdbx_seq_one_letter_code
_entity_poly.pdbx_strand_id
1 'polypeptide(L)'
;EPSCAARGSLEIAEAIERGVLERNIDIAVERFICFGQCTKGPTVKLAPGDFILGTTPDMVDGILDRLEAACGTRDGGDDGPPVHLLGS
;
A
#
# COMPACT_ATOMS: atom_id res chain seq x y z
N GLU A 1 6.45 -4.69 24.46
CA GLU A 1 5.01 -4.87 24.14
C GLU A 1 4.86 -5.37 22.70
N PRO A 2 3.84 -6.18 22.36
CA PRO A 2 3.64 -6.60 20.97
C PRO A 2 3.25 -5.40 20.10
N SER A 3 3.93 -5.20 18.98
CA SER A 3 3.63 -4.15 18.00
C SER A 3 4.03 -4.58 16.60
N CYS A 4 3.50 -3.90 15.57
CA CYS A 4 3.91 -4.14 14.18
C CYS A 4 5.39 -3.79 13.95
N ALA A 5 5.85 -2.68 14.55
CA ALA A 5 7.24 -2.24 14.43
C ALA A 5 8.23 -3.28 14.97
N ALA A 6 7.91 -3.92 16.11
CA ALA A 6 8.73 -5.00 16.67
C ALA A 6 8.71 -6.30 15.84
N ARG A 7 7.87 -6.38 14.80
CA ARG A 7 7.71 -7.54 13.91
C ARG A 7 8.11 -7.24 12.46
N GLY A 8 8.93 -6.20 12.24
CA GLY A 8 9.48 -5.90 10.91
C GLY A 8 8.50 -5.18 9.97
N SER A 9 7.47 -4.51 10.48
CA SER A 9 6.51 -3.80 9.61
C SER A 9 7.14 -2.66 8.81
N LEU A 10 8.27 -2.13 9.26
CA LEU A 10 8.99 -1.06 8.56
C LEU A 10 9.52 -1.56 7.21
N GLU A 11 10.28 -2.65 7.23
CA GLU A 11 10.88 -3.25 6.05
C GLU A 11 9.80 -3.73 5.05
N ILE A 12 8.69 -4.26 5.56
CA ILE A 12 7.54 -4.66 4.74
C ILE A 12 6.88 -3.45 4.08
N ALA A 13 6.68 -2.36 4.82
CA ALA A 13 6.10 -1.13 4.26
C ALA A 13 7.01 -0.55 3.16
N GLU A 14 8.33 -0.49 3.40
CA GLU A 14 9.31 -0.04 2.40
C GLU A 14 9.30 -0.92 1.15
N ALA A 15 9.19 -2.24 1.31
CA ALA A 15 9.14 -3.17 0.19
C ALA A 15 7.86 -3.00 -0.65
N ILE A 16 6.71 -2.78 -0.01
CA ILE A 16 5.44 -2.51 -0.70
C ILE A 16 5.49 -1.17 -1.44
N GLU A 17 5.96 -0.11 -0.78
CA GLU A 17 6.10 1.23 -1.37
C GLU A 17 7.01 1.20 -2.60
N ARG A 18 8.17 0.54 -2.48
CA ARG A 18 9.10 0.37 -3.59
C ARG A 18 8.48 -0.44 -4.74
N GLY A 19 7.83 -1.56 -4.43
CA GLY A 19 7.20 -2.40 -5.44
C GLY A 19 6.06 -1.71 -6.20
N VAL A 20 5.24 -0.90 -5.51
CA VAL A 20 4.20 -0.08 -6.14
C VAL A 20 4.82 0.93 -7.11
N LEU A 21 5.93 1.58 -6.72
CA LEU A 21 6.63 2.54 -7.56
C LEU A 21 7.30 1.87 -8.77
N GLU A 22 8.01 0.77 -8.56
CA GLU A 22 8.73 0.02 -9.61
C GLU A 22 7.78 -0.56 -10.66
N ARG A 23 6.62 -1.07 -10.22
CA ARG A 23 5.57 -1.61 -11.10
C ARG A 23 4.61 -0.55 -11.62
N ASN A 24 4.76 0.71 -11.18
CA ASN A 24 3.92 1.83 -11.56
C ASN A 24 2.41 1.59 -11.29
N ILE A 25 2.08 0.94 -10.17
CA ILE A 25 0.69 0.60 -9.82
C ILE A 25 -0.07 1.88 -9.46
N ASP A 26 -1.30 2.03 -9.95
CA ASP A 26 -2.13 3.20 -9.67
C ASP A 26 -2.81 3.14 -8.30
N ILE A 27 -1.98 3.16 -7.26
CA ILE A 27 -2.43 3.20 -5.87
C ILE A 27 -1.55 4.15 -5.04
N ALA A 28 -2.11 4.69 -3.97
CA ALA A 28 -1.36 5.38 -2.93
C ALA A 28 -1.11 4.43 -1.75
N VAL A 29 0.12 4.41 -1.23
CA VAL A 29 0.47 3.64 -0.03
C VAL A 29 0.62 4.61 1.13
N GLU A 30 -0.13 4.38 2.21
CA GLU A 30 -0.09 5.20 3.42
C GLU A 30 0.42 4.39 4.61
N ARG A 31 1.30 5.00 5.41
CA ARG A 31 1.78 4.42 6.66
C ARG A 31 0.84 4.78 7.80
N PHE A 32 0.24 3.77 8.42
CA PHE A 32 -0.65 3.95 9.57
C PHE A 32 -0.07 3.31 10.83
N ILE A 33 -0.10 4.04 11.95
CA ILE A 33 0.64 3.69 13.17
C ILE A 33 0.10 2.41 13.82
N CYS A 34 -1.22 2.27 13.96
CA CYS A 34 -1.79 1.13 14.68
C CYS A 34 -3.25 0.85 14.31
N PHE A 35 -3.53 -0.38 13.90
CA PHE A 35 -4.89 -0.90 13.69
C PHE A 35 -5.45 -1.68 14.89
N GLY A 36 -4.78 -1.64 16.05
CA GLY A 36 -5.20 -2.37 17.25
C GLY A 36 -5.02 -3.89 17.18
N GLN A 37 -4.32 -4.41 16.16
CA GLN A 37 -4.11 -5.85 15.92
C GLN A 37 -2.73 -6.32 16.39
N CYS A 38 -2.24 -5.82 17.52
CA CYS A 38 -0.85 -6.02 17.98
C CYS A 38 -0.38 -7.49 18.06
N THR A 39 -1.29 -8.42 18.37
CA THR A 39 -0.97 -9.86 18.46
C THR A 39 -0.94 -10.56 17.12
N LYS A 40 -1.49 -9.93 16.07
CA LYS A 40 -1.65 -10.48 14.72
C LYS A 40 -0.92 -9.67 13.65
N GLY A 41 -0.25 -8.58 14.02
CA GLY A 41 0.53 -7.77 13.09
C GLY A 41 1.80 -8.49 12.60
N PRO A 42 2.51 -7.95 11.59
CA PRO A 42 2.22 -6.71 10.86
C PRO A 42 0.88 -6.72 10.11
N THR A 43 0.24 -5.55 9.98
CA THR A 43 -1.08 -5.40 9.37
C THR A 43 -1.04 -4.48 8.18
N VAL A 44 -1.59 -4.94 7.05
CA VAL A 44 -1.81 -4.14 5.84
C VAL A 44 -3.31 -4.05 5.60
N LYS A 45 -3.80 -2.88 5.18
CA LYS A 45 -5.21 -2.69 4.80
C LYS A 45 -5.28 -2.35 3.32
N LEU A 46 -6.07 -3.10 2.57
CA LEU A 46 -6.41 -2.77 1.19
C LEU A 46 -7.68 -1.91 1.22
N ALA A 47 -7.62 -0.70 0.65
CA ALA A 47 -8.75 0.23 0.65
C ALA A 47 -9.33 0.41 -0.76
N PRO A 48 -10.66 0.32 -0.94
CA PRO A 48 -11.65 -0.20 0.01
C PRO A 48 -11.51 -1.72 0.17
N GLY A 49 -11.64 -2.25 1.39
CA GLY A 49 -11.64 -3.70 1.60
C GLY A 49 -10.91 -4.20 2.85
N ASP A 50 -10.23 -5.35 2.66
CA ASP A 50 -9.81 -6.26 3.71
C ASP A 50 -8.51 -5.87 4.43
N PHE A 51 -8.35 -6.46 5.62
CA PHE A 51 -7.08 -6.48 6.34
C PHE A 51 -6.31 -7.77 6.05
N ILE A 52 -5.03 -7.62 5.76
CA ILE A 52 -4.05 -8.70 5.72
C ILE A 52 -3.31 -8.64 7.06
N LEU A 53 -3.42 -9.72 7.83
CA LEU A 53 -2.78 -9.87 9.14
C LEU A 53 -1.61 -10.83 9.02
N GLY A 54 -0.61 -10.65 9.88
CA GLY A 54 0.58 -11.48 9.93
C GLY A 54 1.43 -11.36 8.68
N THR A 55 1.41 -10.20 8.03
CA THR A 55 2.16 -9.98 6.80
C THR A 55 3.64 -10.26 7.04
N THR A 56 4.23 -11.06 6.16
CA THR A 56 5.66 -11.38 6.16
C THR A 56 6.31 -10.84 4.88
N PRO A 57 7.65 -10.71 4.82
CA PRO A 57 8.34 -10.23 3.63
C PRO A 57 8.06 -11.06 2.36
N ASP A 58 7.88 -12.38 2.50
CA ASP A 58 7.58 -13.30 1.38
C ASP A 58 6.21 -13.03 0.72
N MET A 59 5.27 -12.44 1.48
CA MET A 59 3.94 -12.12 0.97
C MET A 59 3.90 -10.82 0.15
N VAL A 60 4.97 -10.03 0.15
CA VAL A 60 5.00 -8.71 -0.51
C VAL A 60 4.70 -8.83 -2.00
N ASP A 61 5.31 -9.81 -2.69
CA ASP A 61 5.14 -9.97 -4.14
C ASP A 61 3.68 -10.26 -4.50
N GLY A 62 3.04 -11.20 -3.80
CA GLY A 62 1.62 -11.51 -4.01
C GLY A 62 0.67 -10.38 -3.59
N ILE A 63 1.06 -9.52 -2.64
CA ILE A 63 0.30 -8.30 -2.33
C ILE A 63 0.37 -7.34 -3.52
N LEU A 64 1.56 -7.13 -4.10
CA LEU A 64 1.75 -6.27 -5.27
C LEU A 64 0.97 -6.79 -6.49
N ASP A 65 0.96 -8.10 -6.73
CA ASP A 65 0.16 -8.69 -7.82
C ASP A 65 -1.33 -8.42 -7.62
N ARG A 66 -1.82 -8.55 -6.38
CA ARG A 66 -3.22 -8.25 -6.06
C ARG A 66 -3.54 -6.77 -6.25
N LEU A 67 -2.61 -5.87 -5.89
CA LEU A 67 -2.76 -4.43 -6.08
C LEU A 67 -2.78 -4.07 -7.58
N GLU A 68 -1.85 -4.61 -8.35
CA GLU A 68 -1.77 -4.40 -9.79
C GLU A 68 -3.04 -4.90 -10.50
N ALA A 69 -3.53 -6.09 -10.13
CA ALA A 69 -4.76 -6.64 -10.69
C ALA A 69 -6.02 -5.82 -10.32
N ALA A 70 -6.02 -5.17 -9.15
CA ALA A 70 -7.17 -4.39 -8.67
C ALA A 70 -7.17 -2.94 -9.17
N CYS A 71 -6.00 -2.31 -9.25
CA CYS A 71 -5.84 -0.89 -9.53
C CYS A 71 -5.35 -0.60 -10.95
N GLY A 72 -4.69 -1.57 -11.61
CA GLY A 72 -3.96 -1.35 -12.85
C GLY A 72 -2.66 -0.58 -12.65
N THR A 73 -1.99 -0.27 -13.76
CA THR A 73 -0.78 0.56 -13.81
C THR A 73 -1.11 1.94 -14.36
N ARG A 74 -0.40 2.99 -13.93
CA ARG A 74 -0.57 4.31 -14.55
C ARG A 74 0.04 4.25 -15.95
N ASP A 75 -0.80 4.24 -16.98
CA ASP A 75 -0.34 4.47 -18.34
C ASP A 75 0.16 5.93 -18.40
N GLY A 76 1.35 6.17 -18.95
CA GLY A 76 2.05 7.45 -18.90
C GLY A 76 1.40 8.57 -19.73
N GLY A 77 0.16 8.92 -19.41
CA GLY A 77 -0.69 9.81 -20.18
C GLY A 77 -1.78 10.50 -19.38
N ASP A 78 -1.46 11.11 -18.24
CA ASP A 78 -2.20 12.27 -17.71
C ASP A 78 -1.32 13.09 -16.76
N ASP A 79 -0.28 13.74 -17.31
CA ASP A 79 0.39 14.89 -16.67
C ASP A 79 -0.38 16.17 -17.03
N GLY A 80 -1.69 16.17 -16.83
CA GLY A 80 -2.53 17.35 -16.96
C GLY A 80 -2.47 18.16 -15.68
N PRO A 81 -2.07 19.44 -15.69
CA PRO A 81 -2.19 20.27 -14.48
C PRO A 81 -3.66 20.31 -14.05
N PRO A 82 -3.96 20.38 -12.74
CA PRO A 82 -5.33 20.39 -12.26
C PRO A 82 -6.06 21.55 -12.94
N VAL A 83 -7.06 21.21 -13.76
CA VAL A 83 -8.01 22.17 -14.32
C VAL A 83 -8.81 22.75 -13.15
N HIS A 84 -8.28 23.80 -12.54
CA HIS A 84 -9.06 24.67 -11.68
C HIS A 84 -10.14 25.33 -12.53
N LEU A 85 -11.30 24.68 -12.61
CA LEU A 85 -12.55 25.25 -13.09
C LEU A 85 -13.06 26.27 -12.07
N LEU A 86 -12.57 27.50 -12.17
CA LEU A 86 -13.27 28.72 -11.74
C LEU A 86 -13.46 29.51 -13.05
N GLY A 87 -14.62 29.48 -13.70
CA GLY A 87 -15.88 29.97 -13.15
C GLY A 87 -15.87 31.49 -13.29
N SER A 88 -16.30 31.98 -14.45
CA SER A 88 -16.45 33.40 -14.80
C SER A 88 -17.38 34.16 -13.86
#